data_AF-A0A5P9WW76-F1
#
_entry.id   AF-A0A5P9WW76-F1
#
_cell.length_a   1.000
_cell.length_b   1.000
_cell.length_c   1.000
_cell.angle_alpha   90.00
_cell.angle_beta   90.00
_cell.angle_gamma   90.00
#
_symmetry.space_group_name_H-M   'P 1'
#
loop_
_entity.id
_entity.type
_entity.pdbx_description
1 polymer ?
#
loop_
_entity_poly.entity_id
_entity_poly.type
_entity_poly.pdbx_seq_one_letter_code
_entity_poly.pdbx_strand_id
1 'polypeptide(L)'
;MTVAAVAREADVPRTFLYEHAEARTIVTQAALRARGLRAQSDQAQRDAVEASWRERALNAEEALKNTNAEVVNQRERIAELLGQIAGLQGDWTDADVVRITTANVALQHEVRALTVERDRLNKRLAAARDNARFADKRIAALEAQITEKLTDPPT
;
A
#
# COMPACT_ATOMS: atom_id res chain seq x y z
N MET A 1 -32.62 -55.31 -5.02
CA MET A 1 -33.42 -56.37 -5.68
C MET A 1 -33.88 -57.38 -4.64
N THR A 2 -35.19 -57.61 -4.55
CA THR A 2 -35.78 -58.66 -3.71
C THR A 2 -35.97 -59.93 -4.54
N VAL A 3 -36.08 -61.09 -3.90
CA VAL A 3 -36.30 -62.39 -4.58
C VAL A 3 -37.53 -62.36 -5.50
N ALA A 4 -38.58 -61.64 -5.09
CA ALA A 4 -39.79 -61.41 -5.87
C ALA A 4 -39.60 -60.48 -7.08
N ALA A 5 -38.60 -59.59 -7.05
CA ALA A 5 -38.25 -58.77 -8.21
C ALA A 5 -37.47 -59.60 -9.24
N VAL A 6 -36.58 -60.49 -8.77
CA VAL A 6 -35.82 -61.41 -9.64
C VAL A 6 -36.76 -62.37 -10.39
N ALA A 7 -37.75 -62.95 -9.71
CA ALA A 7 -38.71 -63.86 -10.35
C ALA A 7 -39.58 -63.17 -11.41
N ARG A 8 -39.97 -61.91 -11.17
CA ARG A 8 -40.71 -61.10 -12.16
C ARG A 8 -39.87 -60.75 -13.38
N GLU A 9 -38.60 -60.40 -13.17
CA GLU A 9 -37.67 -60.06 -14.26
C GLU A 9 -37.37 -61.26 -15.15
N ALA A 10 -37.36 -62.46 -14.58
CA ALA A 10 -37.12 -63.70 -15.30
C ALA A 10 -38.38 -64.31 -15.96
N ASP A 11 -39.54 -63.67 -15.79
CA ASP A 11 -40.86 -64.17 -16.25
C ASP A 11 -41.22 -65.56 -15.71
N VAL A 12 -40.92 -65.81 -14.42
CA VAL A 12 -41.16 -67.12 -13.77
C VAL A 12 -42.07 -66.97 -12.54
N PRO A 13 -43.02 -67.90 -12.29
CA PRO A 13 -43.88 -67.84 -11.11
C PRO A 13 -43.08 -67.89 -9.79
N ARG A 14 -43.59 -67.20 -8.75
CA ARG A 14 -42.91 -67.08 -7.43
C ARG A 14 -42.67 -68.43 -6.74
N THR A 15 -43.41 -69.47 -7.10
CA THR A 15 -43.28 -70.84 -6.57
C THR A 15 -42.03 -71.56 -7.08
N PHE A 16 -41.51 -71.19 -8.26
CA PHE A 16 -40.34 -71.81 -8.88
C PHE A 16 -39.10 -71.81 -7.98
N LEU A 17 -38.89 -70.71 -7.24
CA LEU A 17 -37.76 -70.59 -6.30
C LEU A 17 -37.95 -71.40 -5.01
N TYR A 18 -39.16 -71.87 -4.72
CA TYR A 18 -39.40 -72.80 -3.60
C TYR A 18 -39.15 -74.25 -4.02
N GLU A 19 -39.49 -74.60 -5.25
CA GLU A 19 -39.30 -75.95 -5.81
C GLU A 19 -37.85 -76.22 -6.24
N HIS A 20 -37.08 -75.18 -6.59
CA HIS A 20 -35.73 -75.34 -7.11
C HIS A 20 -34.69 -74.74 -6.15
N ALA A 21 -34.09 -75.62 -5.34
CA ALA A 21 -33.09 -75.25 -4.33
C ALA A 21 -31.86 -74.56 -4.94
N GLU A 22 -31.43 -74.97 -6.13
CA GLU A 22 -30.26 -74.40 -6.82
C GLU A 22 -30.49 -72.94 -7.23
N ALA A 23 -31.65 -72.62 -7.81
CA ALA A 23 -32.03 -71.26 -8.19
C ALA A 23 -32.07 -70.32 -6.96
N ARG A 24 -32.55 -70.81 -5.82
CA ARG A 24 -32.53 -70.08 -4.55
C ARG A 24 -31.11 -69.80 -4.06
N THR A 25 -30.20 -70.76 -4.20
CA THR A 25 -28.77 -70.58 -3.86
C THR A 25 -28.10 -69.52 -4.73
N ILE A 26 -28.38 -69.51 -6.04
CA ILE A 26 -27.81 -68.51 -6.96
C ILE A 26 -28.32 -67.10 -6.61
N VAL A 27 -29.63 -66.94 -6.38
CA VAL A 27 -30.22 -65.63 -6.03
C VAL A 27 -29.71 -65.12 -4.68
N THR A 28 -29.58 -66.00 -3.69
CA THR A 28 -29.03 -65.63 -2.38
C THR A 28 -27.55 -65.25 -2.47
N GLN A 29 -26.73 -65.97 -3.22
CA GLN A 29 -25.34 -65.60 -3.48
C GLN A 29 -25.22 -64.27 -4.24
N ALA A 30 -26.04 -64.05 -5.27
CA ALA A 30 -26.06 -62.79 -6.02
C ALA A 30 -26.50 -61.62 -5.12
N ALA A 31 -27.49 -61.83 -4.25
CA ALA A 31 -27.92 -60.84 -3.27
C ALA A 31 -26.83 -60.53 -2.24
N LEU A 32 -26.08 -61.53 -1.77
CA LEU A 32 -24.94 -61.35 -0.87
C LEU A 32 -23.80 -60.57 -1.54
N ARG A 33 -23.42 -60.93 -2.78
CA ARG A 33 -22.42 -60.19 -3.57
C ARG A 33 -22.84 -58.73 -3.79
N ALA A 34 -24.10 -58.50 -4.18
CA ALA A 34 -24.63 -57.15 -4.40
C ALA A 34 -24.73 -56.32 -3.10
N ARG A 35 -24.90 -56.95 -1.94
CA ARG A 35 -24.79 -56.28 -0.62
C ARG A 35 -23.34 -55.96 -0.29
N GLY A 36 -22.40 -56.88 -0.55
CA GLY A 36 -20.97 -56.65 -0.37
C GLY A 36 -20.45 -55.47 -1.20
N LEU A 37 -20.83 -55.40 -2.49
CA LEU A 37 -20.48 -54.29 -3.37
C LEU A 37 -21.05 -52.95 -2.89
N ARG A 38 -22.30 -52.93 -2.40
CA ARG A 38 -22.90 -51.72 -1.81
C ARG A 38 -22.23 -51.29 -0.51
N ALA A 39 -21.90 -52.25 0.36
CA ALA A 39 -21.16 -51.94 1.58
C ALA A 39 -19.76 -51.37 1.27
N GLN A 40 -19.08 -51.90 0.25
CA GLN A 40 -17.80 -51.38 -0.23
C GLN A 40 -17.93 -49.96 -0.82
N SER A 41 -18.97 -49.69 -1.63
CA SER A 41 -19.20 -48.35 -2.17
C SER A 41 -19.55 -47.33 -1.09
N ASP A 42 -20.37 -47.72 -0.11
CA ASP A 42 -20.73 -46.86 1.02
C ASP A 42 -19.51 -46.57 1.89
N GLN A 43 -18.63 -47.56 2.09
CA GLN A 43 -17.38 -47.37 2.81
C GLN A 43 -16.43 -46.43 2.04
N ALA A 44 -16.24 -46.65 0.74
CA ALA A 44 -15.42 -45.78 -0.09
C ALA A 44 -15.92 -44.32 -0.09
N GLN A 45 -17.24 -44.11 -0.09
CA GLN A 45 -17.83 -42.78 0.01
C GLN A 45 -17.56 -42.14 1.36
N ARG A 46 -17.65 -42.90 2.46
CA ARG A 46 -17.33 -42.40 3.80
C ARG A 46 -15.85 -42.02 3.92
N ASP A 47 -14.97 -42.88 3.42
CA ASP A 47 -13.53 -42.65 3.43
C ASP A 47 -13.16 -41.40 2.61
N ALA A 48 -13.80 -41.20 1.46
CA ALA A 48 -13.62 -40.00 0.63
C ALA A 48 -14.06 -38.72 1.34
N VAL A 49 -15.21 -38.75 2.03
CA VAL A 49 -15.69 -37.61 2.83
C VAL A 49 -14.75 -37.33 4.00
N GLU A 50 -14.29 -38.37 4.68
CA GLU A 50 -13.37 -38.24 5.81
C GLU A 50 -12.01 -37.68 5.36
N ALA A 51 -11.49 -38.14 4.21
CA ALA A 51 -10.28 -37.59 3.60
C ALA A 51 -10.44 -36.10 3.26
N SER A 52 -11.56 -35.70 2.66
CA SER A 52 -11.87 -34.29 2.38
C SER A 52 -11.95 -33.44 3.65
N TRP A 53 -12.50 -33.98 4.75
CA TRP A 53 -12.57 -33.25 6.02
C TRP A 53 -11.20 -33.11 6.68
N ARG A 54 -10.37 -34.14 6.62
CA ARG A 54 -8.97 -34.08 7.09
C ARG A 54 -8.19 -33.03 6.32
N GLU A 55 -8.31 -33.01 4.99
CA GLU A 55 -7.64 -32.02 4.14
C GLU A 55 -8.10 -30.60 4.48
N ARG A 56 -9.42 -30.37 4.65
CA ARG A 56 -9.93 -29.05 5.07
C ARG A 56 -9.44 -28.63 6.45
N ALA A 57 -9.34 -29.57 7.39
CA ALA A 57 -8.81 -29.29 8.72
C ALA A 57 -7.32 -28.88 8.66
N LEU A 58 -6.51 -29.61 7.89
CA LEU A 58 -5.10 -29.28 7.69
C LEU A 58 -4.92 -27.91 7.02
N ASN A 59 -5.71 -27.62 5.98
CA ASN A 59 -5.68 -26.32 5.30
C ASN A 59 -6.08 -25.18 6.24
N ALA A 60 -7.06 -25.40 7.12
CA ALA A 60 -7.48 -24.41 8.12
C ALA A 60 -6.40 -24.19 9.18
N GLU A 61 -5.71 -25.25 9.63
CA GLU A 61 -4.58 -25.14 10.56
C GLU A 61 -3.40 -24.38 9.94
N GLU A 62 -3.09 -24.63 8.67
CA GLU A 62 -2.04 -23.91 7.95
C GLU A 62 -2.39 -22.42 7.80
N ALA A 63 -3.63 -22.10 7.40
CA ALA A 63 -4.11 -20.73 7.33
C ALA A 63 -4.05 -20.02 8.70
N LEU A 64 -4.41 -20.72 9.78
CA LEU A 64 -4.31 -20.18 11.14
C LEU A 64 -2.86 -19.89 11.54
N LYS A 65 -1.92 -20.79 11.22
CA LYS A 65 -0.49 -20.58 11.49
C LYS A 65 0.05 -19.38 10.72
N ASN A 66 -0.32 -19.26 9.44
CA ASN A 66 0.12 -18.17 8.58
C ASN A 66 -0.41 -16.82 9.09
N THR A 67 -1.70 -16.73 9.40
CA THR A 67 -2.29 -15.51 9.97
C THR A 67 -1.69 -15.14 11.32
N ASN A 68 -1.40 -16.12 12.18
CA ASN A 68 -0.73 -15.86 13.46
C ASN A 68 0.71 -15.34 13.26
N ALA A 69 1.46 -15.89 12.30
CA ALA A 69 2.78 -15.39 11.95
C ALA A 69 2.72 -13.95 11.42
N GLU A 70 1.73 -13.63 10.57
CA GLU A 70 1.50 -12.27 10.09
C GLU A 70 1.16 -11.30 11.24
N VAL A 71 0.31 -11.70 12.19
CA VAL A 71 -0.02 -10.89 13.36
C VAL A 71 1.22 -10.58 14.21
N VAL A 72 2.12 -11.55 14.39
CA VAL A 72 3.38 -11.34 15.11
C VAL A 72 4.27 -10.34 14.36
N ASN A 73 4.47 -10.54 13.05
CA ASN A 73 5.25 -9.63 12.21
C ASN A 73 4.68 -8.20 12.22
N GLN A 74 3.36 -8.05 12.16
CA GLN A 74 2.69 -6.76 12.25
C GLN A 74 2.92 -6.10 13.62
N ARG A 75 2.86 -6.85 14.72
CA ARG A 75 3.12 -6.34 16.07
C ARG A 75 4.56 -5.87 16.23
N GLU A 76 5.52 -6.62 15.69
CA GLU A 76 6.93 -6.21 15.67
C GLU A 76 7.12 -4.91 14.89
N ARG A 77 6.51 -4.80 13.71
CA ARG A 77 6.56 -3.57 12.91
C ARG A 77 5.91 -2.39 13.63
N ILE A 78 4.79 -2.60 14.31
CA ILE A 78 4.14 -1.56 15.12
C ILE A 78 5.06 -1.11 16.26
N ALA A 79 5.72 -2.03 16.96
CA ALA A 79 6.66 -1.70 18.03
C ALA A 79 7.85 -0.88 17.51
N GLU A 80 8.41 -1.26 16.35
CA GLU A 80 9.48 -0.50 15.69
C GLU A 80 9.03 0.92 15.35
N LEU A 81 7.86 1.07 14.72
CA LEU A 81 7.31 2.38 14.36
C LEU A 81 7.01 3.24 15.59
N LEU A 82 6.50 2.65 16.68
CA LEU A 82 6.29 3.36 17.94
C LEU A 82 7.62 3.82 18.55
N GLY A 83 8.68 3.01 18.46
CA GLY A 83 10.03 3.40 18.86
C GLY A 83 10.57 4.59 18.04
N GLN A 84 10.36 4.58 16.72
CA GLN A 84 10.72 5.69 15.83
C GLN A 84 9.95 6.97 16.18
N ILE A 85 8.63 6.87 16.39
CA ILE A 85 7.79 8.01 16.80
C ILE A 85 8.25 8.56 18.15
N ALA A 86 8.51 7.70 19.13
CA ALA A 86 9.00 8.11 20.44
C ALA A 86 10.37 8.80 20.35
N GLY A 87 11.28 8.31 19.50
CA GLY A 87 12.56 8.99 19.23
C GLY A 87 12.36 10.38 18.64
N LEU A 88 11.51 10.49 17.61
CA LEU A 88 11.21 11.79 16.97
C LEU A 88 10.51 12.78 17.90
N GLN A 89 9.70 12.29 18.84
CA GLN A 89 9.06 13.12 19.87
C GLN A 89 10.00 13.48 21.01
N GLY A 90 10.96 12.61 21.35
CA GLY A 90 11.92 12.80 22.43
C GLY A 90 12.99 13.84 22.17
N ASP A 91 13.26 14.17 20.90
CA ASP A 91 14.37 15.05 20.52
C ASP A 91 14.05 16.55 20.47
N TRP A 92 12.78 16.96 20.65
CA TRP A 92 12.40 18.37 20.70
C TRP A 92 12.05 18.76 22.13
N THR A 93 13.02 19.27 22.87
CA THR A 93 12.74 19.84 24.19
C THR A 93 11.98 21.16 24.04
N ASP A 94 11.18 21.55 25.04
CA ASP A 94 10.59 22.90 25.07
C ASP A 94 11.65 23.99 24.97
N ALA A 95 12.87 23.73 25.47
CA ALA A 95 14.02 24.61 25.32
C ALA A 95 14.47 24.75 23.86
N ASP A 96 14.41 23.69 23.05
CA ASP A 96 14.70 23.75 21.61
C ASP A 96 13.64 24.54 20.85
N VAL A 97 12.37 24.37 21.19
CA VAL A 97 11.27 25.17 20.62
C VAL A 97 11.47 26.64 20.93
N VAL A 98 11.78 27.00 22.18
CA VAL A 98 12.06 28.39 22.60
C VAL A 98 13.31 28.94 21.89
N ARG A 99 14.38 28.15 21.78
CA ARG A 99 15.61 28.56 21.10
C ARG A 99 15.38 28.84 19.62
N ILE A 100 14.68 27.94 18.92
CA ILE A 100 14.41 28.08 17.48
C ILE A 100 13.45 29.22 17.21
N THR A 101 12.40 29.40 18.01
CA THR A 101 11.47 30.53 17.85
C THR A 101 12.16 31.86 18.10
N THR A 102 13.01 31.96 19.14
CA THR A 102 13.81 33.15 19.42
C THR A 102 14.78 33.45 18.28
N ALA A 103 15.49 32.44 17.78
CA ALA A 103 16.39 32.58 16.64
C ALA A 103 15.65 33.01 15.36
N ASN A 104 14.45 32.48 15.12
CA ASN A 104 13.61 32.85 13.98
C ASN A 104 13.20 34.33 14.05
N VAL A 105 12.73 34.80 15.22
CA VAL A 105 12.38 36.21 15.43
C VAL A 105 13.60 37.11 15.19
N ALA A 106 14.77 36.74 15.72
CA ALA A 106 16.00 37.49 15.49
C ALA A 106 16.36 37.58 14.00
N LEU A 107 16.32 36.45 13.28
CA LEU A 107 16.57 36.41 11.83
C LEU A 107 15.56 37.24 11.04
N GLN A 108 14.27 37.21 11.41
CA GLN A 108 13.25 38.06 10.77
C GLN A 108 13.55 39.56 10.97
N HIS A 109 14.00 39.96 12.15
CA HIS A 109 14.41 41.33 12.41
C HIS A 109 15.63 41.72 11.58
N GLU A 110 16.63 40.84 11.48
CA GLU A 110 17.83 41.07 10.66
C GLU A 110 17.48 41.21 9.18
N VAL A 111 16.64 40.32 8.64
CA VAL A 111 16.17 40.39 7.24
C VAL A 111 15.45 41.71 6.96
N ARG A 112 14.59 42.18 7.87
CA ARG A 112 13.90 43.47 7.72
C ARG A 112 14.89 44.64 7.74
N ALA A 113 15.86 44.62 8.65
CA ALA A 113 16.89 45.66 8.75
C ALA A 113 17.75 45.72 7.49
N LEU A 114 18.22 44.58 7.00
CA LEU A 114 19.00 44.48 5.76
C LEU A 114 18.19 44.93 4.55
N THR A 115 16.89 44.64 4.50
CA THR A 115 16.02 45.09 3.42
C THR A 115 15.91 46.62 3.38
N VAL A 116 15.70 47.25 4.54
CA VAL A 116 15.64 48.72 4.66
C VAL A 116 16.97 49.36 4.25
N GLU A 117 18.10 48.80 4.70
CA GLU A 117 19.42 49.34 4.34
C GLU A 117 19.72 49.17 2.85
N ARG A 118 19.36 48.02 2.26
CA ARG A 118 19.46 47.81 0.81
C ARG A 118 18.66 48.86 0.04
N ASP A 119 17.43 49.15 0.46
CA ASP A 119 16.61 50.18 -0.18
C ASP A 119 17.20 51.58 -0.05
N ARG A 120 17.77 51.89 1.12
CA ARG A 120 18.49 53.15 1.34
C ARG A 120 19.69 53.29 0.41
N LEU A 121 20.51 52.25 0.29
CA LEU A 121 21.69 52.26 -0.58
C LEU A 121 21.30 52.36 -2.05
N ASN A 122 20.24 51.67 -2.48
CA ASN A 122 19.73 51.77 -3.85
C ASN A 122 19.25 53.18 -4.18
N LYS A 123 18.54 53.85 -3.26
CA LYS A 123 18.13 55.25 -3.44
C LYS A 123 19.34 56.19 -3.56
N ARG A 124 20.37 55.99 -2.73
CA ARG A 124 21.62 56.76 -2.81
C ARG A 124 22.36 56.54 -4.13
N LEU A 125 22.40 55.30 -4.61
CA LEU A 125 23.03 54.96 -5.88
C LEU A 125 22.28 55.59 -7.06
N ALA A 126 20.94 55.57 -7.05
CA ALA A 126 20.13 56.24 -8.06
C ALA A 126 20.41 57.74 -8.08
N ALA A 127 20.38 58.41 -6.92
CA ALA A 127 20.68 59.83 -6.82
C ALA A 127 22.10 60.18 -7.28
N ALA A 128 23.09 59.34 -6.97
CA ALA A 128 24.47 59.52 -7.43
C ALA A 128 24.59 59.41 -8.96
N ARG A 129 23.89 58.45 -9.57
CA ARG A 129 23.84 58.27 -11.03
C ARG A 129 23.16 59.46 -11.73
N ASP A 130 22.06 59.96 -11.16
CA ASP A 130 21.36 61.12 -11.71
C ASP A 130 22.24 62.37 -11.64
N ASN A 131 22.97 62.55 -10.54
CA ASN A 131 23.93 63.66 -10.40
C ASN A 131 25.07 63.54 -11.42
N ALA A 132 25.66 62.35 -11.58
CA ALA A 132 26.70 62.12 -12.60
C ALA A 132 26.18 62.46 -14.01
N ARG A 133 24.99 61.98 -14.37
CA ARG A 133 24.37 62.29 -15.67
C ARG A 133 24.09 63.78 -15.85
N PHE A 134 23.72 64.49 -14.78
CA PHE A 134 23.53 65.94 -14.82
C PHE A 134 24.86 66.66 -15.04
N ALA A 135 25.92 66.26 -14.33
CA ALA A 135 27.26 66.81 -14.50
C ALA A 135 27.77 66.60 -15.93
N ASP A 136 27.62 65.40 -16.49
CA ASP A 136 28.03 65.08 -17.87
C ASP A 136 27.33 65.97 -18.90
N LYS A 137 26.01 66.16 -18.78
CA LYS A 137 25.25 67.07 -19.65
C LYS A 137 25.73 68.52 -19.52
N ARG A 138 26.05 68.95 -18.30
CA ARG A 138 26.53 70.32 -18.05
C ARG A 138 27.91 70.53 -18.66
N ILE A 139 28.80 69.54 -18.52
CA ILE A 139 30.13 69.54 -19.14
C ILE A 139 30.00 69.63 -20.66
N ALA A 140 29.22 68.74 -21.29
CA ALA A 140 29.02 68.75 -22.74
C ALA A 140 28.45 70.09 -23.25
N ALA A 141 27.52 70.71 -22.51
CA ALA A 141 26.99 72.02 -22.86
C ALA A 141 28.04 73.14 -22.74
N LEU A 142 28.93 73.07 -21.75
CA LEU A 142 30.05 74.01 -21.60
C LEU A 142 31.10 73.82 -22.69
N GLU A 143 31.43 72.57 -23.03
CA GLU A 143 32.33 72.22 -24.12
C GLU A 143 31.81 72.76 -25.45
N ALA A 144 30.51 72.62 -25.73
CA ALA A 144 29.87 73.17 -26.92
C ALA A 144 30.00 74.71 -27.00
N GLN A 145 29.74 75.42 -25.89
CA GLN A 145 29.91 76.88 -25.83
C GLN A 145 31.35 77.32 -26.04
N ILE A 146 32.32 76.55 -25.55
CA ILE A 146 33.74 76.81 -25.77
C ILE A 146 34.06 76.63 -27.26
N THR A 147 33.61 75.53 -27.88
CA THR A 147 33.84 75.30 -29.31
C THR A 147 33.22 76.38 -30.18
N GLU A 148 31.98 76.81 -29.90
CA GLU A 148 31.28 77.87 -30.63
C GLU A 148 32.09 79.18 -30.61
N LYS A 149 32.55 79.61 -29.43
CA LYS A 149 33.42 80.79 -29.27
C LYS A 149 34.77 80.69 -29.97
N LEU A 150 35.30 79.47 -30.15
CA LEU A 150 36.55 79.22 -30.86
C LEU A 150 36.36 79.19 -32.39
N THR A 151 35.16 78.88 -32.88
CA THR A 151 34.82 78.86 -34.32
C THR A 151 34.28 80.16 -34.88
N ASP A 152 33.78 81.09 -34.04
CA ASP A 152 33.43 82.44 -34.48
C ASP A 152 34.70 83.22 -34.87
N PRO A 153 34.80 83.80 -36.09
CA PRO A 153 35.96 84.60 -36.46
C PRO A 153 35.99 85.89 -35.62
N PRO A 154 37.19 86.37 -35.22
CA PRO A 154 37.30 87.62 -34.49
C PRO A 154 36.75 88.77 -35.36
N THR A 155 35.87 89.57 -34.76
CA THR A 155 35.42 90.86 -35.31
C THR A 155 36.50 91.91 -35.16
#